data_AF-A0AAU6WDP7-F1
#
_entry.id   AF-A0AAU6WDP7-F1
#
_cell.length_a   1.000
_cell.length_b   1.000
_cell.length_c   1.000
_cell.angle_alpha   90.00
_cell.angle_beta   90.00
_cell.angle_gamma   90.00
#
_symmetry.space_group_name_H-M   'P 1'
#
loop_
_entity.id
_entity.type
_entity.pdbx_description
1 polymer ?
#
loop_
_entity_poly.entity_id
_entity_poly.type
_entity_poly.pdbx_seq_one_letter_code
_entity_poly.pdbx_strand_id
1 'polypeptide(L)'
;MAAKRSGKLITISSVSVLVYVVLFLLLSPLLPEHLARHAGTDGVGYSPLSVTVLIVGLVATLSLLIGILAYRDFTSLGHWYPGPKSIVVCFLSAGFGILGLGIAMMLAVLGREAEESGSLPIGMGLLGLLLVFAVSAGILVRALPRAEPESLST
;
A
#
# COMPACT_ATOMS: atom_id res chain seq x y z
N MET A 1 8.63 -22.89 12.69
CA MET A 1 8.03 -22.48 11.38
C MET A 1 7.62 -21.01 11.31
N ALA A 2 7.13 -20.41 12.41
CA ALA A 2 6.61 -19.04 12.41
C ALA A 2 7.67 -17.96 12.10
N ALA A 3 8.87 -18.07 12.69
CA ALA A 3 9.98 -17.13 12.44
C ALA A 3 10.37 -17.02 10.94
N LYS A 4 10.31 -18.13 10.19
CA LYS A 4 10.60 -18.15 8.74
C LYS A 4 9.51 -17.42 7.91
N ARG A 5 8.26 -17.39 8.38
CA ARG A 5 7.17 -16.64 7.74
C ARG A 5 7.22 -15.16 8.07
N SER A 6 7.54 -14.80 9.32
CA SER A 6 7.78 -13.40 9.71
C SER A 6 8.92 -12.77 8.90
N GLY A 7 10.04 -13.49 8.74
CA GLY A 7 11.16 -13.02 7.93
C GLY A 7 10.78 -12.74 6.48
N LYS A 8 10.01 -13.64 5.85
CA LYS A 8 9.51 -13.42 4.48
C LYS A 8 8.62 -12.20 4.35
N LEU A 9 7.71 -11.97 5.30
CA LEU A 9 6.84 -10.78 5.29
C LEU A 9 7.66 -9.49 5.37
N ILE A 10 8.64 -9.44 6.28
CA ILE A 10 9.53 -8.28 6.39
C ILE A 10 10.29 -8.07 5.09
N THR A 11 10.90 -9.12 4.52
CA THR A 11 11.63 -9.01 3.26
C THR A 11 10.75 -8.52 2.12
N ILE A 12 9.56 -9.08 1.93
CA ILE A 12 8.64 -8.67 0.86
C ILE A 12 8.23 -7.20 1.05
N SER A 13 7.83 -6.81 2.26
CA SER A 13 7.44 -5.42 2.55
C SER A 13 8.59 -4.44 2.32
N SER A 14 9.79 -4.75 2.80
CA SER A 14 10.98 -3.92 2.57
C SER A 14 11.34 -3.82 1.09
N VAL A 15 11.28 -4.93 0.35
CA VAL A 15 11.54 -4.94 -1.09
C VAL A 15 10.47 -4.13 -1.83
N SER A 16 9.19 -4.20 -1.46
CA SER A 16 8.14 -3.41 -2.10
C SER A 16 8.33 -1.90 -1.90
N VAL A 17 8.71 -1.46 -0.69
CA VAL A 17 9.04 -0.05 -0.43
C VAL A 17 10.28 0.36 -1.22
N LEU A 18 11.31 -0.49 -1.28
CA LEU A 18 12.52 -0.22 -2.06
C LEU A 18 12.21 -0.09 -3.56
N VAL A 19 11.39 -1.00 -4.11
CA VAL A 19 10.94 -0.96 -5.50
C VAL A 19 10.19 0.33 -5.78
N TYR A 20 9.32 0.78 -4.88
CA TYR A 20 8.61 2.05 -5.01
C TYR A 20 9.57 3.24 -5.11
N VAL A 21 10.57 3.31 -4.22
CA VAL A 21 11.57 4.38 -4.22
C VAL A 21 12.44 4.34 -5.48
N VAL A 22 12.93 3.15 -5.85
CA VAL A 22 13.74 2.97 -7.07
C VAL A 22 12.95 3.36 -8.30
N LEU A 23 11.68 2.96 -8.38
CA LEU A 23 10.81 3.33 -9.49
C LEU A 23 10.64 4.85 -9.58
N PHE A 24 10.43 5.53 -8.45
CA PHE A 24 10.39 6.99 -8.42
C PHE A 24 11.70 7.62 -8.91
N LEU A 25 12.86 7.15 -8.45
CA LEU A 25 14.17 7.69 -8.87
C LEU A 25 14.46 7.46 -10.36
N LEU A 26 14.00 6.34 -10.92
CA LEU A 26 14.16 6.04 -12.34
C LEU A 26 13.22 6.86 -13.22
N LEU A 27 12.00 7.11 -12.75
CA LEU A 27 10.98 7.87 -13.49
C LEU A 27 11.08 9.37 -13.26
N SER A 28 11.73 9.85 -12.19
CA SER A 28 11.82 11.27 -11.85
C SER A 28 12.25 12.20 -12.99
N PRO A 29 13.18 11.86 -13.91
CA PRO A 29 13.50 12.75 -15.03
C PRO A 29 12.36 12.90 -16.06
N LEU A 30 11.36 12.01 -16.03
CA LEU A 30 10.23 11.97 -16.97
C LEU A 30 8.90 12.37 -16.31
N LEU A 31 8.92 12.68 -15.02
CA LEU A 31 7.74 13.05 -14.25
C LEU A 31 7.62 14.58 -14.14
N PRO A 32 6.40 15.14 -14.15
CA PRO A 32 6.20 16.56 -13.91
C PRO A 32 6.57 16.93 -12.46
N GLU A 33 6.94 18.19 -12.24
CA GLU A 33 7.26 18.70 -10.89
C GLU A 33 6.05 18.68 -9.95
N HIS A 34 4.86 18.79 -10.51
CA HIS A 34 3.60 18.91 -9.80
C HIS A 34 2.64 17.79 -10.20
N LEU A 35 1.84 17.34 -9.23
CA LEU A 35 0.84 16.30 -9.44
C LEU A 35 -0.51 16.74 -8.88
N ALA A 36 -1.58 16.42 -9.59
CA ALA A 36 -2.95 16.72 -9.17
C ALA A 36 -3.27 16.03 -7.83
N ARG A 37 -3.53 16.83 -6.81
CA ARG A 37 -3.86 16.40 -5.44
C ARG A 37 -5.35 16.23 -5.24
N HIS A 38 -6.15 17.15 -5.77
CA HIS A 38 -7.60 17.09 -5.67
C HIS A 38 -8.25 17.68 -6.93
N ALA A 39 -9.46 17.23 -7.22
CA ALA A 39 -10.33 17.83 -8.22
C ALA A 39 -11.64 18.23 -7.53
N GLY A 40 -11.98 19.52 -7.58
CA GLY A 40 -13.18 20.08 -6.94
C GLY A 40 -13.87 21.13 -7.80
N THR A 41 -14.88 21.79 -7.23
CA THR A 41 -15.64 22.87 -7.88
C THR A 41 -14.76 24.05 -8.30
N ASP A 42 -13.66 24.26 -7.58
CA ASP A 42 -12.71 25.35 -7.80
C ASP A 42 -11.57 24.97 -8.76
N GLY A 43 -11.64 23.78 -9.38
CA GLY A 43 -10.63 23.25 -10.29
C GLY A 43 -9.72 22.18 -9.67
N VAL A 44 -8.58 21.95 -10.33
CA VAL A 44 -7.59 20.95 -9.91
C VAL A 44 -6.51 21.62 -9.06
N GLY A 45 -6.35 21.17 -7.81
CA GLY A 45 -5.26 21.61 -6.96
C GLY A 45 -4.03 20.73 -7.14
N TYR A 46 -2.86 21.33 -7.21
CA TYR A 46 -1.58 20.64 -7.43
C TYR A 46 -0.71 20.62 -6.17
N SER A 47 0.11 19.58 -6.06
CA SER A 47 1.10 19.39 -5.00
C SER A 47 2.45 19.03 -5.61
N PRO A 48 3.59 19.42 -5.02
CA PRO A 48 4.89 18.92 -5.45
C PRO A 48 4.90 17.40 -5.48
N LEU A 49 5.35 16.83 -6.60
CA LEU A 49 5.32 15.38 -6.84
C LEU A 49 6.18 14.64 -5.81
N SER A 50 7.34 15.18 -5.47
CA SER A 50 8.24 14.63 -4.44
C SER A 50 7.58 14.52 -3.07
N VAL A 51 6.80 15.54 -2.67
CA VAL A 51 6.06 15.54 -1.40
C VAL A 51 4.95 14.49 -1.42
N THR A 52 4.20 14.40 -2.52
CA THR A 52 3.15 13.40 -2.70
C THR A 52 3.72 11.98 -2.61
N VAL A 53 4.80 11.70 -3.33
CA VAL A 53 5.50 10.41 -3.32
C VAL A 53 6.03 10.07 -1.92
N LEU A 54 6.62 11.05 -1.22
CA LEU A 54 7.11 10.87 0.14
C LEU A 54 5.98 10.51 1.12
N ILE A 55 4.86 11.24 1.07
CA ILE A 55 3.70 10.97 1.94
C ILE A 55 3.13 9.58 1.66
N VAL A 56 2.96 9.21 0.38
CA VAL A 56 2.48 7.88 -0.01
C VAL A 56 3.41 6.79 0.52
N GLY A 57 4.72 6.95 0.33
CA GLY A 57 5.73 6.01 0.84
C GLY A 57 5.72 5.88 2.37
N LEU A 58 5.59 7.01 3.09
CA LEU A 58 5.51 7.03 4.55
C LEU A 58 4.27 6.32 5.08
N VAL A 59 3.08 6.66 4.54
CA VAL A 59 1.82 6.05 4.98
C VAL A 59 1.79 4.56 4.65
N ALA A 60 2.29 4.15 3.48
CA ALA A 60 2.44 2.74 3.13
C ALA A 60 3.36 2.01 4.11
N THR A 61 4.54 2.58 4.41
CA THR A 61 5.52 1.99 5.32
C THR A 61 4.96 1.83 6.73
N LEU A 62 4.25 2.85 7.24
CA LEU A 62 3.59 2.77 8.54
C LEU A 62 2.51 1.68 8.57
N SER A 63 1.71 1.58 7.51
CA SER A 63 0.67 0.55 7.41
C SER A 63 1.28 -0.87 7.38
N LEU A 64 2.33 -1.08 6.58
CA LEU A 64 3.08 -2.34 6.55
C LEU A 64 3.70 -2.66 7.91
N LEU A 65 4.28 -1.67 8.59
CA LEU A 65 4.88 -1.84 9.91
C LEU A 65 3.85 -2.28 10.94
N ILE A 66 2.68 -1.62 11.00
CA ILE A 66 1.58 -2.01 11.90
C ILE A 66 1.14 -3.45 11.62
N GLY A 67 0.96 -3.80 10.35
CA GLY A 67 0.60 -5.16 9.94
C GLY A 67 1.63 -6.22 10.35
N ILE A 68 2.93 -5.92 10.21
CA ILE A 68 4.02 -6.80 10.64
C ILE A 68 4.09 -6.95 12.16
N LEU A 69 3.92 -5.85 12.90
CA LEU A 69 3.92 -5.87 14.37
C LEU A 69 2.74 -6.69 14.90
N ALA A 70 1.54 -6.45 14.38
CA ALA A 70 0.35 -7.23 14.71
C ALA A 70 0.52 -8.72 14.34
N TYR A 71 1.10 -9.01 13.17
CA TYR A 71 1.40 -10.38 12.77
C TYR A 71 2.31 -11.09 13.79
N ARG A 72 3.37 -10.41 14.22
CA ARG A 72 4.31 -10.95 15.21
C ARG A 72 3.64 -11.19 16.56
N ASP A 73 2.86 -10.22 17.02
CA ASP A 73 2.18 -10.27 18.32
C ASP A 73 1.17 -11.42 18.39
N PHE A 74 0.26 -11.51 17.41
CA PHE A 74 -0.72 -12.60 17.34
C PHE A 74 -0.07 -13.97 17.12
N THR A 75 1.07 -14.01 16.43
CA THR A 75 1.83 -15.26 16.28
C THR A 75 2.48 -15.68 17.60
N SER A 76 2.97 -14.76 18.44
CA SER A 76 3.50 -15.10 19.76
C SER A 76 2.42 -15.54 20.75
N LEU A 77 1.19 -15.05 20.61
CA LEU A 77 0.05 -15.43 21.43
C LEU A 77 -0.50 -16.85 21.12
N GLY A 78 -0.03 -17.50 20.06
CA GLY A 78 -0.30 -18.91 19.78
C GLY A 78 -1.68 -19.23 19.20
N HIS A 79 -2.63 -18.29 19.23
CA HIS A 79 -4.00 -18.49 18.73
C HIS A 79 -4.35 -17.43 17.68
N TRP A 80 -4.84 -17.88 16.52
CA TRP A 80 -5.29 -17.00 15.44
C TRP A 80 -6.81 -16.98 15.41
N TYR A 81 -7.43 -15.88 15.83
CA TYR A 81 -8.88 -15.69 15.69
C TYR A 81 -9.22 -14.89 14.43
N PRO A 82 -10.49 -14.89 13.96
CA PRO A 82 -10.91 -14.16 12.76
C PRO A 82 -10.62 -12.65 12.82
N GLY A 83 -10.81 -12.02 13.98
CA GLY A 83 -10.52 -10.60 14.21
C GLY A 83 -9.04 -10.24 14.05
N PRO A 84 -8.12 -10.85 14.83
CA PRO A 84 -6.68 -10.67 14.66
C PRO A 84 -6.20 -10.90 13.22
N LYS A 85 -6.75 -11.92 12.54
CA LYS A 85 -6.41 -12.21 11.15
C LYS A 85 -6.83 -11.08 10.21
N SER A 86 -8.05 -10.56 10.35
CA SER A 86 -8.55 -9.50 9.47
C SER A 86 -7.76 -8.20 9.66
N ILE A 87 -7.33 -7.88 10.88
CA ILE A 87 -6.47 -6.73 11.18
C ILE A 87 -5.15 -6.83 10.41
N VAL A 88 -4.45 -7.96 10.53
CA VAL A 88 -3.17 -8.17 9.85
C VAL A 88 -3.32 -8.10 8.32
N VAL A 89 -4.34 -8.77 7.77
CA VAL A 89 -4.62 -8.71 6.33
C VAL A 89 -4.85 -7.26 5.91
N CYS A 90 -5.72 -6.53 6.61
CA CYS A 90 -6.12 -5.17 6.27
C CYS A 90 -4.93 -4.21 6.21
N PHE A 91 -4.09 -4.17 7.25
CA PHE A 91 -2.94 -3.27 7.29
C PHE A 91 -1.88 -3.63 6.24
N LEU A 92 -1.57 -4.92 6.07
CA LEU A 92 -0.62 -5.33 5.05
C LEU A 92 -1.13 -5.02 3.63
N SER A 93 -2.40 -5.36 3.33
CA SER A 93 -2.99 -5.06 2.02
C SER A 93 -3.16 -3.57 1.78
N ALA A 94 -3.46 -2.77 2.81
CA ALA A 94 -3.50 -1.31 2.73
C ALA A 94 -2.12 -0.75 2.40
N GLY A 95 -1.07 -1.21 3.07
CA GLY A 95 0.31 -0.83 2.77
C GLY A 95 0.69 -1.07 1.31
N PHE A 96 0.46 -2.28 0.78
CA PHE A 96 0.70 -2.58 -0.63
C PHE A 96 -0.21 -1.78 -1.57
N GLY A 97 -1.48 -1.59 -1.22
CA GLY A 97 -2.43 -0.79 -1.99
C GLY A 97 -1.99 0.66 -2.12
N ILE A 98 -1.49 1.27 -1.05
CA ILE A 98 -0.99 2.65 -1.06
C ILE A 98 0.27 2.78 -1.94
N LEU A 99 1.17 1.78 -1.93
CA LEU A 99 2.28 1.75 -2.90
C LEU A 99 1.75 1.66 -4.34
N GLY A 100 0.75 0.81 -4.58
CA GLY A 100 0.07 0.69 -5.87
C GLY A 100 -0.55 2.00 -6.35
N LEU A 101 -1.15 2.77 -5.44
CA LEU A 101 -1.66 4.11 -5.70
C LEU A 101 -0.55 5.02 -6.22
N GLY A 102 0.56 5.12 -5.49
CA GLY A 102 1.67 5.99 -5.89
C GLY A 102 2.26 5.59 -7.25
N ILE A 103 2.42 4.30 -7.51
CA ILE A 103 2.93 3.79 -8.79
C ILE A 103 1.97 4.17 -9.92
N ALA A 104 0.68 3.93 -9.76
CA ALA A 104 -0.31 4.24 -10.80
C ALA A 104 -0.41 5.74 -11.07
N MET A 105 -0.29 6.58 -10.03
CA MET A 105 -0.22 8.04 -10.18
C MET A 105 1.00 8.47 -10.99
N MET A 106 2.19 7.93 -10.69
CA MET A 106 3.42 8.24 -11.43
C MET A 106 3.32 7.81 -12.91
N LEU A 107 2.79 6.61 -13.16
CA LEU A 107 2.62 6.10 -14.53
C LEU A 107 1.59 6.92 -15.32
N ALA A 108 0.55 7.44 -14.68
CA ALA A 108 -0.50 8.23 -15.32
C ALA A 108 -0.02 9.58 -15.85
N VAL A 109 1.03 10.15 -15.24
CA VAL A 109 1.62 11.46 -15.61
C VAL A 109 2.93 11.32 -16.39
N LEU A 110 3.36 10.10 -16.71
CA LEU A 110 4.65 9.85 -17.32
C LEU A 110 4.75 10.50 -18.71
N GLY A 111 5.74 11.38 -18.89
CA GLY A 111 5.96 12.08 -20.16
C GLY A 111 4.88 13.10 -20.53
N ARG A 112 4.10 13.58 -19.55
CA ARG A 112 3.05 14.59 -19.73
C ARG A 112 3.25 15.76 -18.79
N GLU A 113 2.77 16.93 -19.18
CA GLU A 113 2.69 18.07 -18.27
C GLU A 113 1.53 17.91 -17.27
N ALA A 114 1.65 18.58 -16.13
CA ALA A 114 0.68 18.48 -15.04
C ALA A 114 -0.72 18.96 -15.48
N GLU A 115 -0.80 20.02 -16.27
CA GLU A 115 -2.06 20.60 -16.76
C GLU A 115 -2.76 19.70 -17.79
N GLU A 116 -2.00 19.03 -18.66
CA GLU A 116 -2.55 18.08 -19.64
C GLU A 116 -3.17 16.84 -18.97
N SER A 117 -2.67 16.48 -17.80
CA SER A 117 -3.10 15.28 -17.07
C SER A 117 -4.38 15.50 -16.26
N GLY A 118 -4.68 16.74 -15.87
CA GLY A 118 -5.87 17.09 -15.10
C GLY A 118 -6.10 16.17 -13.89
N SER A 119 -7.29 15.58 -13.79
CA SER A 119 -7.67 14.67 -12.70
C SER A 119 -7.36 13.19 -12.95
N LEU A 120 -6.83 12.83 -14.12
CA LEU A 120 -6.51 11.44 -14.50
C LEU A 120 -5.61 10.72 -13.47
N PRO A 121 -4.56 11.35 -12.91
CA PRO A 121 -3.67 10.67 -11.97
C PRO A 121 -4.39 10.22 -10.70
N ILE A 122 -5.37 11.00 -10.23
CA ILE A 122 -6.18 10.65 -9.06
C ILE A 122 -7.00 9.39 -9.35
N GLY A 123 -7.69 9.37 -10.49
CA GLY A 123 -8.49 8.21 -10.90
C GLY A 123 -7.66 6.94 -11.07
N MET A 124 -6.51 7.05 -11.75
CA MET A 124 -5.58 5.94 -11.93
C MET A 124 -4.95 5.49 -10.62
N GLY A 125 -4.62 6.43 -9.73
CA GLY A 125 -4.12 6.15 -8.38
C GLY A 125 -5.13 5.34 -7.54
N LEU A 126 -6.41 5.74 -7.55
CA LEU A 126 -7.47 5.00 -6.85
C LEU A 126 -7.69 3.61 -7.45
N LEU A 127 -7.63 3.48 -8.77
CA LEU A 127 -7.71 2.18 -9.43
C LEU A 127 -6.53 1.27 -9.04
N GLY A 128 -5.32 1.82 -9.05
CA GLY A 128 -4.11 1.12 -8.60
C GLY A 128 -4.22 0.68 -7.14
N LEU A 129 -4.74 1.54 -6.27
CA LEU A 129 -5.01 1.22 -4.87
C LEU A 129 -5.93 -0.01 -4.74
N LEU A 130 -7.10 0.04 -5.39
CA LEU A 130 -8.10 -1.00 -5.28
C LEU A 130 -7.62 -2.34 -5.82
N LEU A 131 -6.97 -2.34 -6.99
CA LEU A 131 -6.46 -3.56 -7.61
C LEU A 131 -5.37 -4.22 -6.75
N VAL A 132 -4.37 -3.44 -6.33
CA VAL A 132 -3.26 -3.98 -5.53
C VAL A 132 -3.74 -4.39 -4.14
N PHE A 133 -4.65 -3.63 -3.52
CA PHE A 133 -5.26 -3.99 -2.25
C PHE A 133 -6.01 -5.32 -2.34
N ALA A 134 -6.91 -5.47 -3.33
CA ALA A 134 -7.73 -6.66 -3.49
C ALA A 134 -6.88 -7.91 -3.74
N VAL A 135 -5.88 -7.81 -4.63
CA VAL A 135 -4.95 -8.91 -4.91
C VAL A 135 -4.14 -9.27 -3.66
N SER A 136 -3.60 -8.28 -2.96
CA SER A 136 -2.81 -8.49 -1.74
C SER A 136 -3.66 -9.14 -0.64
N ALA A 137 -4.88 -8.65 -0.42
CA ALA A 137 -5.80 -9.22 0.57
C ALA A 137 -6.13 -10.69 0.24
N GLY A 138 -6.44 -10.99 -1.03
CA GLY A 138 -6.71 -12.37 -1.48
C GLY A 138 -5.54 -13.32 -1.25
N ILE A 139 -4.31 -12.86 -1.51
CA ILE A 139 -3.09 -13.64 -1.26
C ILE A 139 -2.87 -13.82 0.25
N LEU A 140 -2.96 -12.75 1.04
CA LEU A 140 -2.69 -12.76 2.48
C LEU A 140 -3.68 -13.62 3.26
N VAL A 141 -4.97 -13.59 2.93
CA VAL A 141 -5.99 -14.45 3.56
C VAL A 141 -5.64 -15.93 3.43
N ARG A 142 -5.08 -16.32 2.28
CA ARG A 142 -4.65 -17.70 1.98
C ARG A 142 -3.29 -18.04 2.59
N ALA A 143 -2.37 -17.08 2.66
CA ALA A 143 -1.01 -17.29 3.14
C ALA A 143 -0.89 -17.31 4.68
N LEU A 144 -1.75 -16.55 5.38
CA LEU A 144 -1.77 -16.49 6.84
C LEU A 144 -2.39 -17.76 7.46
N PRO A 145 -2.05 -18.08 8.73
CA PRO A 145 -2.64 -19.22 9.44
C PRO A 145 -4.17 -19.23 9.36
N ARG A 146 -4.78 -20.42 9.38
CA ARG A 146 -6.24 -20.53 9.48
C ARG A 146 -6.67 -19.99 10.84
N ALA A 147 -7.74 -19.22 10.84
CA ALA A 147 -8.31 -18.77 12.09
C ALA A 147 -9.06 -19.94 12.74
N GLU A 148 -8.89 -20.10 14.04
CA GLU A 148 -9.71 -21.00 14.85
C GLU A 148 -11.10 -20.37 15.03
N PRO A 149 -12.18 -21.15 14.92
CA PRO A 149 -13.51 -20.65 15.22
C PRO A 149 -13.56 -20.22 16.69
N GLU A 150 -14.01 -18.99 16.92
CA GLU A 150 -14.20 -18.47 18.26
C GLU A 150 -15.35 -19.28 18.90
N SER A 151 -15.02 -20.23 19.78
CA SER A 151 -16.05 -20.94 20.54
C SER A 151 -16.61 -19.97 21.56
N LEU A 152 -17.76 -19.38 21.26
CA LEU A 152 -18.59 -18.76 22.27
C LEU A 152 -19.06 -19.89 23.19
N SER A 153 -18.30 -20.16 24.25
CA SER A 153 -18.83 -20.89 25.39
C SER A 153 -19.88 -19.98 26.04
N THR A 154 -21.12 -20.13 25.62
CA THR A 154 -22.29 -19.72 26.41
C THR A 154 -22.37 -20.54 27.68
#